data_AF-A0A377TZP7-F1
#
_entry.id   AF-A0A377TZP7-F1
#
_cell.length_a   1.000
_cell.length_b   1.000
_cell.length_c   1.000
_cell.angle_alpha   90.00
_cell.angle_beta   90.00
_cell.angle_gamma   90.00
#
_symmetry.space_group_name_H-M   'P 1'
#
loop_
_entity.id
_entity.type
_entity.pdbx_description
1 polymer ?
#
loop_
_entity_poly.entity_id
_entity_poly.type
_entity_poly.pdbx_seq_one_letter_code
_entity_poly.pdbx_strand_id
1 'polypeptide(L)'
;MKIEYAIDRFTMEAKRQLDVLDKQLARGRYVAGEEYTIADMAVWPWYGNVVLGNVYNAAEFLDAGSYKNVLRWAQDVGNRPAVKRGRIVNRTNGPLNEQLHERHDARDFDTQTEDKRQA
;
A
#
# COMPACT_ATOMS: atom_id res chain seq x y z
N MET A 1 3.87 18.84 -18.82
CA MET A 1 4.69 19.87 -18.15
C MET A 1 5.32 19.25 -16.91
N LYS A 2 6.65 19.34 -16.75
CA LYS A 2 7.35 18.96 -15.52
C LYS A 2 7.83 20.24 -14.84
N ILE A 3 7.58 20.41 -13.55
CA ILE A 3 7.97 21.59 -12.77
C ILE A 3 8.99 21.13 -11.74
N GLU A 4 10.27 21.33 -12.00
CA GLU A 4 11.40 20.81 -11.21
C GLU A 4 11.28 21.17 -9.72
N TYR A 5 11.08 22.46 -9.41
CA TYR A 5 10.91 22.92 -8.02
C TYR A 5 9.80 22.17 -7.26
N ALA A 6 8.66 21.91 -7.92
CA ALA A 6 7.54 21.22 -7.29
C ALA A 6 7.86 19.72 -7.10
N ILE A 7 8.48 19.09 -8.10
CA ILE A 7 8.92 17.69 -8.02
C ILE A 7 9.88 17.53 -6.85
N ASP A 8 10.93 18.34 -6.78
CA ASP A 8 11.95 18.22 -5.72
C ASP A 8 11.34 18.46 -4.33
N ARG A 9 10.54 19.52 -4.20
CA ARG A 9 9.88 19.86 -2.92
C ARG A 9 9.05 18.70 -2.38
N PHE A 10 8.16 18.13 -3.20
CA PHE A 10 7.26 17.07 -2.73
C PHE A 10 7.94 15.71 -2.64
N THR A 11 9.00 15.47 -3.44
CA THR A 11 9.83 14.27 -3.32
C THR A 11 10.63 14.28 -2.02
N MET A 12 11.23 15.42 -1.65
CA MET A 12 11.93 15.58 -0.37
C MET A 12 10.99 15.33 0.81
N GLU A 13 9.77 15.88 0.77
CA GLU A 13 8.79 15.66 1.83
C GLU A 13 8.31 14.21 1.90
N ALA A 14 8.07 13.54 0.76
CA ALA A 14 7.71 12.12 0.73
C ALA A 14 8.81 11.25 1.35
N LYS A 15 10.09 11.52 1.02
CA LYS A 15 11.24 10.83 1.62
C LYS A 15 11.35 11.11 3.13
N ARG A 16 11.06 12.33 3.58
CA ARG A 16 11.03 12.68 5.01
C ARG A 16 9.94 11.91 5.76
N GLN A 17 8.75 11.79 5.18
CA GLN A 17 7.65 11.02 5.77
C GLN A 17 7.97 9.52 5.85
N LEU A 18 8.58 8.96 4.79
CA LEU A 18 9.08 7.58 4.80
C LEU A 18 10.15 7.37 5.88
N ASP A 19 11.08 8.31 6.07
CA ASP A 19 12.11 8.25 7.12
C ASP A 19 11.50 8.32 8.54
N VAL A 20 10.49 9.17 8.76
CA VAL A 20 9.75 9.20 10.03
C VAL A 20 9.10 7.85 10.31
N LEU A 21 8.42 7.29 9.31
CA LEU A 21 7.74 6.00 9.44
C LEU A 21 8.73 4.84 9.65
N ASP A 22 9.86 4.84 8.94
CA ASP A 22 10.89 3.81 9.07
C ASP A 22 11.50 3.82 10.48
N LYS A 23 11.83 5.00 11.01
CA LYS A 23 12.33 5.16 12.38
C LYS A 23 11.31 4.74 13.44
N GLN A 24 10.02 4.98 13.19
CA GLN A 24 8.95 4.52 14.08
C GLN A 24 8.85 2.99 14.07
N LEU A 25 8.83 2.38 12.88
CA LEU A 25 8.75 0.93 12.69
C LEU A 25 10.05 0.19 13.05
N ALA A 26 11.16 0.90 13.30
CA ALA A 26 12.35 0.33 13.91
C ALA A 26 12.15 0.06 15.42
N ARG A 27 11.22 0.77 16.07
CA ARG A 27 10.97 0.70 17.53
C ARG A 27 9.80 -0.19 17.91
N GLY A 28 8.87 -0.41 16.98
CA GLY A 28 7.68 -1.24 17.19
C GLY A 28 7.37 -2.08 15.97
N ARG A 29 6.57 -3.13 16.15
CA ARG A 29 6.13 -4.00 15.05
C ARG A 29 5.18 -3.30 14.08
N TYR A 30 4.30 -2.46 14.60
CA TYR A 30 3.27 -1.71 13.90
C TYR A 30 3.39 -0.22 14.21
N VAL A 31 2.64 0.62 13.49
CA VAL A 31 2.77 2.08 13.57
C VAL A 31 2.61 2.61 15.00
N ALA A 32 1.68 2.03 15.77
CA ALA A 32 1.34 2.46 17.12
C ALA A 32 1.93 1.58 18.24
N GLY A 33 2.78 0.59 17.93
CA GLY A 33 3.38 -0.31 18.93
C GLY A 33 3.44 -1.76 18.47
N GLU A 34 3.17 -2.70 19.38
CA GLU A 34 3.27 -4.15 19.11
C GLU A 34 2.05 -4.77 18.42
N GLU A 35 0.90 -4.08 18.51
CA GLU A 35 -0.37 -4.59 17.99
C GLU A 35 -0.83 -3.84 16.75
N TYR A 36 -1.49 -4.56 15.84
CA TYR A 36 -2.04 -3.99 14.61
C TYR A 36 -3.28 -3.15 14.93
N THR A 37 -3.30 -1.91 14.44
CA THR A 37 -4.40 -0.97 14.73
C THR A 37 -4.96 -0.32 13.46
N ILE A 38 -5.99 0.51 13.64
CA ILE A 38 -6.50 1.37 12.57
C ILE A 38 -5.45 2.36 12.04
N ALA A 39 -4.39 2.66 12.79
CA ALA A 39 -3.29 3.49 12.30
C ALA A 39 -2.56 2.79 11.13
N ASP A 40 -2.32 1.48 11.23
CA ASP A 40 -1.74 0.70 10.14
C ASP A 40 -2.69 0.64 8.94
N MET A 41 -3.99 0.48 9.19
CA MET A 41 -5.02 0.51 8.12
C MET A 41 -5.03 1.84 7.37
N ALA A 42 -4.82 2.96 8.06
CA ALA A 42 -4.81 4.29 7.46
C ALA A 42 -3.52 4.55 6.67
N VAL A 43 -2.38 4.10 7.19
CA VAL A 43 -1.04 4.39 6.61
C VAL A 43 -0.70 3.43 5.47
N TRP A 44 -1.05 2.14 5.59
CA TRP A 44 -0.62 1.09 4.66
C TRP A 44 -1.07 1.26 3.20
N PRO A 45 -2.33 1.65 2.90
CA PRO A 45 -2.77 1.87 1.53
C PRO A 45 -1.95 2.94 0.79
N TRP A 46 -1.32 3.87 1.52
CA TRP A 46 -0.43 4.89 0.98
C TRP A 46 1.03 4.43 0.97
N TYR A 47 1.71 4.47 2.12
CA TYR A 47 3.15 4.28 2.20
C TYR A 47 3.56 2.83 1.91
N GLY A 48 2.74 1.87 2.35
CA GLY A 48 2.96 0.46 2.06
C GLY A 48 2.91 0.19 0.55
N ASN A 49 1.89 0.69 -0.15
CA ASN A 49 1.80 0.52 -1.61
C ASN A 49 2.89 1.28 -2.36
N VAL A 50 3.33 2.45 -1.89
CA VAL A 50 4.46 3.18 -2.51
C VAL A 50 5.73 2.33 -2.45
N VAL A 51 6.11 1.81 -1.27
CA VAL A 51 7.36 1.04 -1.14
C VAL A 51 7.30 -0.33 -1.79
N LEU A 52 6.10 -0.91 -1.93
CA LEU A 52 5.87 -2.15 -2.68
C LEU A 52 5.78 -1.94 -4.19
N GLY A 53 5.87 -0.70 -4.68
CA GLY A 53 5.84 -0.39 -6.13
C GLY A 53 4.45 -0.43 -6.78
N ASN A 54 3.39 -0.44 -5.98
CA ASN A 54 2.01 -0.60 -6.49
C ASN A 54 1.37 0.73 -6.94
N VAL A 55 2.01 1.89 -6.69
CA VAL A 55 1.44 3.20 -7.01
C VAL A 55 2.51 4.16 -7.55
N TYR A 56 2.09 5.04 -8.47
CA TYR A 56 2.88 6.10 -9.12
C TYR A 56 4.15 5.67 -9.87
N ASN A 57 4.49 4.37 -9.92
CA ASN A 57 5.78 3.89 -10.40
C ASN A 57 6.97 4.64 -9.75
N ALA A 58 6.84 4.94 -8.45
CA ALA A 58 7.74 5.87 -7.74
C ALA A 58 8.75 5.18 -6.81
N ALA A 59 8.69 3.85 -6.65
CA ALA A 59 9.51 3.15 -5.68
C ALA A 59 11.02 3.33 -5.91
N GLU A 60 11.48 3.23 -7.16
CA GLU A 60 12.89 3.46 -7.52
C GLU A 60 13.27 4.93 -7.28
N PHE A 61 12.46 5.88 -7.75
CA PHE A 61 12.72 7.31 -7.62
C PHE A 61 12.79 7.79 -6.16
N LEU A 62 11.98 7.19 -5.28
CA LEU A 62 11.98 7.49 -3.86
C LEU A 62 13.05 6.71 -3.07
N ASP A 63 13.81 5.83 -3.72
CA ASP A 63 14.73 4.88 -3.05
C ASP A 63 14.02 4.06 -1.97
N ALA A 64 12.85 3.50 -2.33
CA ALA A 64 12.02 2.70 -1.42
C ALA A 64 12.78 1.55 -0.77
N GLY A 65 13.77 0.99 -1.49
CA GLY A 65 14.64 -0.09 -1.04
C GLY A 65 15.44 0.24 0.22
N SER A 66 15.68 1.52 0.52
CA SER A 66 16.43 1.96 1.70
C SER A 66 15.63 1.86 3.00
N TYR A 67 14.30 1.96 2.95
CA TYR A 67 13.40 1.96 4.11
C TYR A 67 13.05 0.53 4.56
N LYS A 68 14.02 -0.15 5.18
CA LYS A 68 13.93 -1.58 5.53
C LYS A 68 12.78 -1.91 6.48
N ASN A 69 12.50 -1.03 7.44
CA ASN A 69 11.45 -1.27 8.44
C ASN A 69 10.07 -1.05 7.85
N VAL A 70 9.92 -0.04 6.98
CA VAL A 70 8.69 0.18 6.20
C VAL A 70 8.43 -1.01 5.28
N LEU A 71 9.43 -1.51 4.56
CA LEU A 71 9.28 -2.67 3.69
C LEU A 71 8.82 -3.92 4.46
N ARG A 72 9.45 -4.23 5.60
CA ARG A 72 9.04 -5.34 6.48
C ARG A 72 7.57 -5.21 6.89
N TRP A 73 7.20 -4.04 7.42
CA TRP A 73 5.82 -3.79 7.86
C TRP A 73 4.83 -3.85 6.69
N ALA A 74 5.19 -3.31 5.52
CA ALA A 74 4.35 -3.31 4.35
C ALA A 74 4.06 -4.73 3.85
N GLN A 75 5.06 -5.60 3.87
CA GLN A 75 4.90 -7.03 3.55
C GLN A 75 4.06 -7.75 4.60
N ASP A 76 4.33 -7.54 5.89
CA ASP A 76 3.59 -8.17 7.00
C ASP A 76 2.09 -7.83 6.93
N VAL A 77 1.76 -6.54 6.78
CA VAL A 77 0.37 -6.08 6.67
C VAL A 77 -0.26 -6.55 5.36
N GLY A 78 0.46 -6.46 4.24
CA GLY A 78 -0.01 -6.90 2.92
C GLY A 78 -0.33 -8.40 2.85
N ASN A 79 0.34 -9.21 3.68
CA ASN A 79 0.11 -10.65 3.74
C ASN A 79 -1.15 -11.05 4.52
N ARG A 80 -1.78 -10.14 5.27
CA ARG A 80 -2.98 -10.42 6.04
C ARG A 80 -4.16 -10.78 5.12
N PRO A 81 -4.90 -11.89 5.35
CA PRO A 81 -6.03 -12.28 4.51
C PRO A 81 -7.10 -11.18 4.34
N ALA A 82 -7.37 -10.41 5.41
CA ALA A 82 -8.32 -9.31 5.36
C ALA A 82 -7.84 -8.14 4.50
N VAL A 83 -6.52 -7.84 4.49
CA VAL A 83 -5.93 -6.80 3.64
C VAL A 83 -5.98 -7.22 2.18
N LYS A 84 -5.65 -8.49 1.87
CA LYS A 84 -5.76 -9.05 0.51
C LYS A 84 -7.17 -8.94 -0.05
N ARG A 85 -8.21 -9.22 0.75
CA ARG A 85 -9.61 -9.06 0.35
C ARG A 85 -10.04 -7.58 0.27
N GLY A 86 -9.71 -6.79 1.28
CA GLY A 86 -10.15 -5.39 1.36
C GLY A 86 -9.57 -4.52 0.24
N ARG A 87 -8.29 -4.70 -0.12
CA ARG A 87 -7.59 -3.86 -1.11
C ARG A 87 -8.11 -3.97 -2.55
N ILE A 88 -8.99 -4.93 -2.82
CA ILE A 88 -9.53 -5.17 -4.17
C ILE A 88 -10.99 -4.72 -4.32
N VAL A 89 -11.67 -4.40 -3.22
CA VAL A 89 -13.04 -3.90 -3.24
C VAL A 89 -13.07 -2.49 -3.85
N ASN A 90 -13.99 -2.26 -4.78
CA ASN A 90 -14.14 -1.04 -5.59
C ASN A 90 -12.91 -0.68 -6.44
N ARG A 91 -11.97 -1.62 -6.63
CA ARG A 91 -10.78 -1.40 -7.43
C ARG A 91 -11.04 -1.72 -8.89
N THR A 92 -10.69 -0.79 -9.78
CA THR A 92 -10.90 -0.89 -11.25
C THR A 92 -9.58 -0.84 -12.03
N ASN A 93 -8.46 -1.14 -11.38
CA ASN A 93 -7.12 -1.10 -11.96
C ASN A 93 -6.22 -2.23 -11.42
N GLY A 94 -5.11 -2.49 -12.11
CA GLY A 94 -4.20 -3.59 -11.77
C GLY A 94 -4.63 -4.93 -12.41
N PRO A 95 -4.14 -6.07 -11.91
CA PRO A 95 -4.56 -7.39 -12.39
C PRO A 95 -6.06 -7.62 -12.21
N LEU A 96 -6.73 -8.28 -13.18
CA LEU A 96 -8.18 -8.51 -13.12
C LEU A 96 -8.62 -9.37 -11.91
N ASN A 97 -7.78 -10.31 -11.49
CA ASN A 97 -8.00 -11.13 -10.30
C ASN A 97 -7.81 -10.35 -8.98
N GLU A 98 -7.35 -9.10 -9.04
CA GLU A 98 -7.26 -8.17 -7.91
C GLU A 98 -8.29 -7.02 -8.02
N GLN A 99 -9.37 -7.23 -8.77
CA GLN A 99 -10.45 -6.26 -8.94
C GLN A 99 -11.80 -6.89 -8.57
N LEU A 100 -12.49 -6.25 -7.62
CA LEU A 100 -13.88 -6.53 -7.28
C LEU A 100 -14.63 -5.19 -7.27
N HIS A 101 -15.30 -4.86 -8.38
CA HIS A 101 -15.92 -3.55 -8.58
C HIS A 101 -16.95 -3.19 -7.49
N GLU A 102 -17.71 -4.17 -7.02
CA GLU A 102 -18.67 -4.00 -5.93
C GLU A 102 -18.68 -5.25 -5.04
N ARG A 103 -18.95 -5.06 -3.75
CA ARG A 103 -19.12 -6.16 -2.80
C ARG A 103 -20.46 -5.99 -2.08
N HIS A 104 -21.33 -6.99 -2.23
CA HIS A 104 -22.64 -7.09 -1.59
C HIS A 104 -22.78 -8.38 -0.75
N ASP A 105 -21.94 -9.39 -0.98
CA ASP A 105 -21.87 -10.65 -0.23
C ASP A 105 -20.40 -11.06 0.02
N ALA A 106 -20.14 -11.98 0.95
CA ALA A 106 -18.79 -12.53 1.14
C ALA A 106 -18.36 -13.44 -0.03
N ARG A 107 -19.30 -14.11 -0.71
CA ARG A 107 -19.05 -15.00 -1.84
C ARG A 107 -18.64 -14.28 -3.13
N ASP A 108 -18.74 -12.95 -3.15
CA ASP A 108 -18.35 -12.15 -4.31
C ASP A 108 -16.85 -12.31 -4.64
N PHE A 109 -16.00 -12.56 -3.64
CA PHE A 109 -14.57 -12.86 -3.88
C PHE A 109 -14.36 -14.16 -4.68
N ASP A 110 -15.27 -15.12 -4.56
CA ASP A 110 -15.16 -16.42 -5.22
C ASP A 110 -15.76 -16.41 -6.63
N THR A 111 -16.66 -15.46 -6.94
CA THR A 111 -17.51 -15.52 -8.14
C THR A 111 -17.57 -14.23 -8.97
N GLN A 112 -17.24 -13.07 -8.38
CA GLN A 112 -17.48 -11.75 -8.98
C GLN A 112 -16.23 -10.92 -9.22
N THR A 113 -15.03 -11.47 -9.04
CA THR A 113 -13.79 -10.77 -9.44
C THR A 113 -13.74 -10.62 -10.95
N GLU A 114 -13.08 -9.57 -11.42
CA GLU A 114 -13.18 -9.15 -12.83
C GLU A 114 -12.61 -10.20 -13.81
N ASP A 115 -11.61 -10.99 -13.39
CA ASP A 115 -11.11 -12.13 -14.15
C ASP A 115 -12.16 -13.22 -14.41
N LYS A 116 -13.15 -13.36 -13.51
CA LYS A 116 -14.24 -14.34 -13.64
C LYS A 116 -15.40 -13.84 -14.49
N ARG A 117 -15.53 -12.52 -14.66
CA ARG A 117 -16.59 -11.89 -15.47
C ARG A 117 -16.25 -11.81 -16.96
N GLN A 118 -14.96 -11.85 -17.28
CA GLN A 118 -14.46 -11.80 -18.65
C GLN A 118 -14.09 -13.18 -19.23
N ALA A 119 -14.28 -14.25 -18.45
CA ALA A 119 -14.01 -15.64 -18.83
C ALA A 119 -15.17 -16.31 -19.58
#